data_AF-S7U647-F1
#
_entry.id   AF-S7U647-F1
#
_cell.length_a   1.000
_cell.length_b   1.000
_cell.length_c   1.000
_cell.angle_alpha   90.00
_cell.angle_beta   90.00
_cell.angle_gamma   90.00
#
_symmetry.space_group_name_H-M   'P 1'
#
loop_
_entity.id
_entity.type
_entity.pdbx_description
1 polymer ?
#
loop_
_entity_poly.entity_id
_entity_poly.type
_entity_poly.pdbx_seq_one_letter_code
_entity_poly.pdbx_strand_id
1 'polypeptide(L)'
;MPLVAPGKYLVTATWDDVPHLSPAQKAELFAQIPPHQREARARGVPQLGAGAIYPVPETEITVAPFEIPAHWPRAFGLDVGWNRTAAVWGAWDRAGAVLYLYAEHYRGLAEPEVHAQAVRARGEWIAGVIDPASRGRSQADGRSLLAIYQGLGLELSCAENAVEAGIYRVWSLLSTGRLKIFASLAGWLSEYRLYRRDTEGRVVKERDHLMDATRYLVVSGEDAARPTPPDLRPAEAPLAGAGWGPGPRGEAADHDYEMFA
;
A
#
# COMPACT_ATOMS: atom_id res chain seq x y z
N MET A 1 19.19 -9.02 -19.31
CA MET A 1 18.85 -10.46 -19.38
C MET A 1 19.52 -11.15 -18.20
N PRO A 2 18.80 -11.59 -17.15
CA PRO A 2 19.44 -11.92 -15.89
C PRO A 2 19.83 -13.41 -15.80
N LEU A 3 21.12 -13.67 -15.55
CA LEU A 3 21.62 -14.95 -15.07
C LEU A 3 21.02 -15.23 -13.68
N VAL A 4 20.36 -16.37 -13.51
CA VAL A 4 19.69 -16.73 -12.24
C VAL A 4 20.63 -17.46 -11.27
N ALA A 5 21.60 -18.22 -11.80
CA ALA A 5 22.70 -18.84 -11.07
C ALA A 5 23.78 -19.32 -12.07
N PRO A 6 25.01 -19.66 -11.63
CA PRO A 6 26.01 -20.26 -12.50
C PRO A 6 25.47 -21.52 -13.19
N GLY A 7 25.50 -21.55 -14.51
CA GLY A 7 25.02 -22.68 -15.33
C GLY A 7 23.49 -22.79 -15.47
N LYS A 8 22.70 -21.82 -14.98
CA LYS A 8 21.23 -21.82 -15.12
C LYS A 8 20.73 -20.62 -15.91
N TYR A 9 19.85 -20.91 -16.86
CA TYR A 9 19.21 -19.97 -17.77
C TYR A 9 17.69 -20.04 -17.61
N LEU A 10 17.02 -18.89 -17.52
CA LEU A 10 15.57 -18.78 -17.35
C LEU A 10 14.97 -18.07 -18.56
N VAL A 11 13.97 -18.69 -19.19
CA VAL A 11 13.15 -18.08 -20.24
C VAL A 11 11.71 -18.05 -19.75
N THR A 12 11.13 -16.85 -19.71
CA THR A 12 9.71 -16.65 -19.51
C THR A 12 9.04 -16.55 -20.88
N ALA A 13 8.05 -17.41 -21.12
CA ALA A 13 7.22 -17.38 -22.33
C ALA A 13 5.79 -16.99 -21.97
N THR A 14 5.16 -16.26 -22.87
CA THR A 14 3.80 -15.74 -22.78
C THR A 14 2.98 -16.23 -23.98
N TRP A 15 1.68 -15.95 -24.00
CA TRP A 15 0.86 -16.24 -25.18
C TRP A 15 1.27 -15.45 -26.42
N ASP A 16 2.00 -14.35 -26.28
CA ASP A 16 2.49 -13.57 -27.42
C ASP A 16 3.66 -14.24 -28.13
N ASP A 17 4.32 -15.20 -27.47
CA ASP A 17 5.37 -16.03 -28.04
C ASP A 17 4.82 -17.25 -28.82
N VAL A 18 3.49 -17.37 -28.93
CA VAL A 18 2.79 -18.53 -29.50
C VAL A 18 2.11 -18.17 -30.83
N PRO A 19 2.78 -18.31 -31.98
CA PRO A 19 2.28 -17.82 -33.27
C PRO A 19 1.12 -18.63 -33.86
N HIS A 20 0.83 -19.81 -33.32
CA HIS A 20 -0.24 -20.68 -33.79
C HIS A 20 -1.60 -20.40 -33.15
N LEU A 21 -1.67 -19.52 -32.14
CA LEU A 21 -2.93 -19.08 -31.54
C LEU A 21 -3.38 -17.76 -32.14
N SER A 22 -4.52 -17.77 -32.85
CA SER A 22 -5.15 -16.54 -33.33
C SER A 22 -5.68 -15.67 -32.16
N PRO A 23 -5.87 -14.35 -32.37
CA PRO A 23 -6.44 -13.48 -31.35
C PRO A 23 -7.80 -13.95 -30.82
N ALA A 24 -8.65 -14.50 -31.69
CA ALA A 24 -9.95 -15.03 -31.31
C ALA A 24 -9.83 -16.26 -30.38
N GLN A 25 -8.92 -17.18 -30.70
CA GLN A 25 -8.65 -18.36 -29.85
C GLN A 25 -8.05 -17.97 -28.50
N LYS A 26 -7.15 -16.97 -28.47
CA LYS A 26 -6.63 -16.42 -27.21
C LYS A 26 -7.78 -15.87 -26.35
N ALA A 27 -8.69 -15.07 -26.91
CA ALA A 27 -9.81 -14.51 -26.16
C ALA A 27 -10.74 -15.60 -25.59
N GLU A 28 -11.05 -16.64 -26.38
CA GLU A 28 -11.87 -17.76 -25.96
C GLU A 28 -11.21 -18.57 -24.82
N LEU A 29 -9.94 -18.92 -24.97
CA LEU A 29 -9.16 -19.60 -23.92
C LEU A 29 -9.08 -18.75 -22.65
N PHE A 30 -8.87 -17.43 -22.78
CA PHE A 30 -8.78 -16.51 -21.65
C PHE A 30 -10.08 -16.45 -20.83
N ALA A 31 -11.23 -16.50 -21.52
CA ALA A 31 -12.53 -16.50 -20.87
C ALA A 31 -12.76 -17.76 -20.02
N GLN A 32 -12.25 -18.91 -20.46
CA GLN A 32 -12.38 -20.20 -19.77
C GLN A 32 -11.39 -20.36 -18.60
N ILE A 33 -10.33 -19.55 -18.54
CA ILE A 33 -9.35 -19.60 -17.45
C ILE A 33 -9.92 -18.85 -16.22
N PRO A 34 -9.96 -19.49 -15.04
CA PRO A 34 -10.36 -18.83 -13.80
C PRO A 34 -9.53 -17.57 -13.56
N PRO A 35 -10.12 -16.45 -13.08
CA PRO A 35 -9.42 -15.17 -12.94
C PRO A 35 -8.06 -15.26 -12.24
N HIS A 36 -7.98 -16.05 -11.17
CA HIS A 36 -6.76 -16.26 -10.39
C HIS A 36 -5.64 -17.04 -11.10
N GLN A 37 -5.88 -17.63 -12.27
CA GLN A 37 -4.87 -18.34 -13.08
C GLN A 37 -4.50 -17.59 -14.36
N ARG A 38 -5.22 -16.51 -14.71
CA ARG A 38 -5.08 -15.83 -16.00
C ARG A 38 -3.68 -15.27 -16.20
N GLU A 39 -3.11 -14.61 -15.19
CA GLU A 39 -1.77 -14.03 -15.27
C GLU A 39 -0.68 -15.10 -15.43
N ALA A 40 -0.75 -16.19 -14.66
CA ALA A 40 0.19 -17.30 -14.81
C ALA A 40 0.06 -18.00 -16.15
N ARG A 41 -1.17 -18.28 -16.60
CA ARG A 41 -1.44 -19.02 -17.83
C ARG A 41 -1.15 -18.21 -19.08
N ALA A 42 -1.44 -16.91 -19.09
CA ALA A 42 -1.31 -16.05 -20.27
C ALA A 42 0.04 -15.32 -20.35
N ARG A 43 0.59 -14.89 -19.20
CA ARG A 43 1.77 -14.03 -19.14
C ARG A 43 2.98 -14.67 -18.45
N GLY A 44 2.85 -15.93 -18.03
CA GLY A 44 3.94 -16.64 -17.35
C GLY A 44 4.33 -16.02 -16.01
N VAL A 45 3.46 -15.20 -15.41
CA VAL A 45 3.68 -14.62 -14.09
C VAL A 45 3.63 -15.75 -13.06
N PRO A 46 4.69 -16.00 -12.28
CA PRO A 46 4.66 -17.05 -11.26
C PRO A 46 3.48 -16.82 -10.31
N GLN A 47 2.49 -17.71 -10.36
CA GLN A 47 1.42 -17.80 -9.37
C GLN A 47 1.44 -19.20 -8.78
N LEU A 48 1.28 -19.29 -7.47
CA LEU A 48 1.01 -20.56 -6.82
C LEU A 48 -0.39 -21.02 -7.23
N GLY A 49 -0.52 -22.29 -7.63
CA GLY A 49 -1.81 -22.94 -7.87
C GLY A 49 -2.70 -22.97 -6.61
N ALA A 50 -3.84 -23.68 -6.68
CA ALA A 50 -4.84 -23.78 -5.60
C ALA A 50 -4.22 -23.71 -4.20
N GLY A 51 -4.35 -22.56 -3.52
CA GLY A 51 -3.64 -22.29 -2.26
C GLY A 51 -3.37 -20.81 -1.97
N ALA A 52 -3.47 -19.89 -2.94
CA ALA A 52 -3.34 -18.45 -2.67
C ALA A 52 -4.35 -17.99 -1.60
N ILE A 53 -3.87 -17.25 -0.59
CA ILE A 53 -4.74 -16.75 0.48
C ILE A 53 -5.67 -15.65 -0.03
N TYR A 54 -5.16 -14.79 -0.91
CA TYR A 54 -5.91 -13.70 -1.53
C TYR A 54 -6.05 -13.96 -3.05
N PRO A 55 -7.13 -14.63 -3.50
CA PRO A 55 -7.34 -14.95 -4.90
C PRO A 55 -7.91 -13.77 -5.71
N VAL A 56 -7.41 -12.54 -5.51
CA VAL A 56 -7.84 -11.34 -6.25
C VAL A 56 -6.73 -10.93 -7.23
N PRO A 57 -7.03 -10.68 -8.52
CA PRO A 57 -6.02 -10.26 -9.48
C PRO A 57 -5.32 -8.96 -9.06
N GLU A 58 -3.99 -8.91 -9.23
CA GLU A 58 -3.19 -7.73 -8.87
C GLU A 58 -3.66 -6.46 -9.60
N THR A 59 -4.13 -6.60 -10.84
CA THR A 59 -4.68 -5.50 -11.65
C THR A 59 -5.96 -4.89 -11.08
N GLU A 60 -6.69 -5.62 -10.23
CA GLU A 60 -7.92 -5.13 -9.60
C GLU A 60 -7.66 -4.37 -8.30
N ILE A 61 -6.50 -4.57 -7.68
CA ILE A 61 -6.17 -4.00 -6.37
C ILE A 61 -5.12 -2.89 -6.47
N THR A 62 -4.35 -2.84 -7.56
CA THR A 62 -3.30 -1.84 -7.76
C THR A 62 -3.84 -0.53 -8.35
N VAL A 63 -3.25 0.59 -7.92
CA VAL A 63 -3.52 1.94 -8.43
C VAL A 63 -2.21 2.71 -8.63
N ALA A 64 -2.21 3.68 -9.55
CA ALA A 64 -1.09 4.60 -9.68
C ALA A 64 -0.93 5.43 -8.39
N PRO A 65 0.32 5.71 -7.94
CA PRO A 65 0.53 6.59 -6.80
C PRO A 65 -0.05 7.99 -7.02
N PHE A 66 -0.67 8.54 -5.98
CA PHE A 66 -1.16 9.92 -5.95
C PHE A 66 -0.88 10.55 -4.58
N GLU A 67 -0.99 11.88 -4.50
CA GLU A 67 -0.82 12.58 -3.23
C GLU A 67 -2.00 12.31 -2.29
N ILE A 68 -1.72 11.73 -1.12
CA ILE A 68 -2.76 11.47 -0.13
C ILE A 68 -3.28 12.80 0.42
N PRO A 69 -4.60 13.08 0.33
CA PRO A 69 -5.18 14.29 0.89
C PRO A 69 -4.87 14.46 2.38
N ALA A 70 -4.62 15.69 2.82
CA ALA A 70 -4.25 15.99 4.21
C ALA A 70 -5.36 15.62 5.23
N HIS A 71 -6.62 15.68 4.80
CA HIS A 71 -7.78 15.35 5.64
C HIS A 71 -8.06 13.85 5.74
N TRP A 72 -7.43 13.00 4.92
CA TRP A 72 -7.57 11.55 5.02
C TRP A 72 -6.81 11.04 6.23
N PRO A 73 -7.47 10.32 7.16
CA PRO A 73 -6.78 9.77 8.30
C PRO A 73 -5.80 8.67 7.88
N ARG A 74 -4.66 8.61 8.57
CA ARG A 74 -3.54 7.72 8.28
C ARG A 74 -3.11 6.99 9.55
N ALA A 75 -2.72 5.74 9.37
CA ALA A 75 -2.06 4.92 10.37
C ALA A 75 -1.10 3.97 9.67
N PHE A 76 -0.28 3.25 10.43
CA PHE A 76 0.53 2.16 9.91
C PHE A 76 0.37 0.86 10.71
N GLY A 77 0.49 -0.27 10.04
CA GLY A 77 0.69 -1.57 10.68
C GLY A 77 2.17 -1.89 10.76
N LEU A 78 2.60 -2.52 11.85
CA LEU A 78 3.99 -2.84 12.13
C LEU A 78 4.14 -4.30 12.56
N ASP A 79 4.87 -5.08 11.77
CA ASP A 79 5.32 -6.43 12.11
C ASP A 79 6.82 -6.40 12.42
N VAL A 80 7.19 -6.81 13.63
CA VAL A 80 8.57 -6.69 14.12
C VAL A 80 9.23 -8.06 14.22
N GLY A 81 10.43 -8.15 13.68
CA GLY A 81 11.19 -9.39 13.71
C GLY A 81 12.67 -9.14 13.40
N TRP A 82 13.53 -10.01 13.94
CA TRP A 82 14.96 -9.93 13.69
C TRP A 82 15.30 -10.16 12.21
N ASN A 83 14.72 -11.20 11.62
CA ASN A 83 14.92 -11.54 10.21
C ASN A 83 14.26 -10.53 9.27
N ARG A 84 13.18 -9.89 9.73
CA ARG A 84 12.44 -8.87 8.99
C ARG A 84 11.58 -8.06 9.93
N THR A 85 11.68 -6.74 9.80
CA THR A 85 10.70 -5.78 10.30
C THR A 85 10.03 -5.13 9.10
N ALA A 86 8.71 -5.09 9.12
CA ALA A 86 7.87 -4.59 8.04
C ALA A 86 6.86 -3.58 8.57
N ALA A 87 6.68 -2.46 7.87
CA ALA A 87 5.61 -1.52 8.14
C ALA A 87 4.86 -1.17 6.86
N VAL A 88 3.54 -0.98 6.98
CA VAL A 88 2.67 -0.60 5.87
C VAL A 88 1.81 0.57 6.30
N TRP A 89 1.83 1.65 5.52
CA TRP A 89 1.01 2.83 5.79
C TRP A 89 -0.29 2.79 4.99
N GLY A 90 -1.39 3.04 5.68
CA GLY A 90 -2.73 3.17 5.12
C GLY A 90 -3.27 4.59 5.25
N ALA A 91 -4.09 5.00 4.28
CA ALA A 91 -4.91 6.20 4.34
C ALA A 91 -6.36 5.87 3.97
N TRP A 92 -7.32 6.33 4.76
CA TRP A 92 -8.74 6.05 4.52
C TRP A 92 -9.41 7.20 3.79
N ASP A 93 -9.91 6.92 2.58
CA ASP A 93 -10.96 7.71 1.97
C ASP A 93 -12.30 7.32 2.59
N ARG A 94 -12.78 8.13 3.53
CA ARG A 94 -14.08 7.87 4.17
C ARG A 94 -15.27 8.10 3.24
N ALA A 95 -15.13 8.93 2.21
CA ALA A 95 -16.21 9.20 1.26
C ALA A 95 -16.36 8.03 0.27
N GLY A 96 -15.24 7.52 -0.25
CA GLY A 96 -15.21 6.34 -1.10
C GLY A 96 -15.28 5.00 -0.36
N ALA A 97 -15.13 5.01 0.97
CA ALA A 97 -14.97 3.82 1.80
C ALA A 97 -13.80 2.91 1.34
N VAL A 98 -12.67 3.53 0.97
CA VAL A 98 -11.47 2.84 0.45
C VAL A 98 -10.28 3.10 1.36
N LEU A 99 -9.58 2.03 1.73
CA LEU A 99 -8.25 2.09 2.33
C LEU A 99 -7.19 2.01 1.22
N TYR A 100 -6.30 3.00 1.17
CA TYR A 100 -5.15 3.05 0.26
C TYR A 100 -3.86 2.73 1.01
N LEU A 101 -3.15 1.67 0.61
CA LEU A 101 -1.78 1.41 1.05
C LEU A 101 -0.83 2.20 0.17
N TYR A 102 -0.08 3.12 0.76
CA TYR A 102 0.68 4.12 -0.01
C TYR A 102 2.18 4.17 0.29
N ALA A 103 2.63 3.53 1.38
CA ALA A 103 4.05 3.38 1.68
C ALA A 103 4.32 2.06 2.38
N GLU A 104 5.55 1.59 2.26
CA GLU A 104 6.05 0.41 2.95
C GLU A 104 7.48 0.65 3.48
N HIS A 105 7.83 -0.10 4.52
CA HIS A 105 9.19 -0.27 5.04
C HIS A 105 9.43 -1.77 5.15
N TYR A 106 10.57 -2.25 4.67
CA TYR A 106 10.85 -3.68 4.62
C TYR A 106 12.35 -3.97 4.78
N ARG A 107 12.80 -4.21 6.01
CA ARG A 107 14.22 -4.40 6.32
C ARG A 107 14.43 -5.40 7.45
N GLY A 108 15.38 -6.31 7.30
CA GLY A 108 15.82 -7.22 8.35
C GLY A 108 17.24 -6.92 8.81
N LEU A 109 17.69 -7.63 9.85
CA LEU A 109 19.06 -7.59 10.36
C LEU A 109 19.52 -6.16 10.70
N ALA A 110 18.64 -5.41 11.36
CA ALA A 110 18.91 -4.06 11.82
C ALA A 110 18.29 -3.83 13.20
N GLU A 111 18.81 -2.85 13.91
CA GLU A 111 18.40 -2.49 15.25
C GLU A 111 17.05 -1.73 15.26
N PRO A 112 16.27 -1.79 16.36
CA PRO A 112 15.00 -1.07 16.49
C PRO A 112 15.09 0.42 16.17
N GLU A 113 16.21 1.08 16.49
CA GLU A 113 16.49 2.49 16.23
C GLU A 113 16.40 2.82 14.74
N VAL A 114 16.97 1.94 13.89
CA VAL A 114 16.98 2.11 12.44
C VAL A 114 15.56 2.01 11.89
N HIS A 115 14.77 1.07 12.41
CA HIS A 115 13.38 0.89 12.02
C HIS A 115 12.50 2.06 12.50
N ALA A 116 12.65 2.48 13.75
CA ALA A 116 11.90 3.61 14.31
C ALA A 116 12.18 4.91 13.56
N GLN A 117 13.45 5.18 13.23
CA GLN A 117 13.83 6.34 12.44
C GLN A 117 13.17 6.33 11.05
N ALA A 118 13.20 5.19 10.35
CA ALA A 118 12.57 5.05 9.03
C ALA A 118 11.05 5.27 9.09
N VAL A 119 10.40 4.79 10.16
CA VAL A 119 8.96 4.99 10.37
C VAL A 119 8.64 6.46 10.64
N ARG A 120 9.38 7.10 11.57
CA ARG A 120 9.20 8.52 11.92
C ARG A 120 9.43 9.47 10.76
N ALA A 121 10.35 9.15 9.86
CA ALA A 121 10.61 9.94 8.66
C ALA A 121 9.38 10.08 7.73
N ARG A 122 8.35 9.25 7.89
CA ARG A 122 7.08 9.37 7.16
C ARG A 122 6.06 10.31 7.82
N GLY A 123 6.30 10.68 9.07
CA GLY A 123 5.46 11.56 9.86
C GLY A 123 5.34 11.04 11.29
N GLU A 124 5.96 11.74 12.24
CA GLU A 124 5.96 11.35 13.67
C GLU A 124 4.56 11.33 14.28
N TRP A 125 3.63 12.09 13.69
CA TRP A 125 2.24 12.19 14.12
C TRP A 125 1.39 10.96 13.73
N ILE A 126 1.87 10.12 12.81
CA ILE A 126 1.11 8.96 12.33
C ILE A 126 1.22 7.87 13.39
N ALA A 127 0.10 7.50 14.00
CA ALA A 127 0.05 6.40 14.95
C ALA A 127 0.08 5.04 14.24
N GLY A 128 0.59 4.02 14.93
CA GLY A 128 0.69 2.67 14.42
C GLY A 128 0.09 1.61 15.32
N VAL A 129 -0.18 0.46 14.72
CA VAL A 129 -0.58 -0.77 15.41
C VAL A 129 0.48 -1.83 15.21
N ILE A 130 0.92 -2.47 16.31
CA ILE A 130 1.99 -3.47 16.31
C ILE A 130 1.45 -4.85 16.69
N ASP A 131 2.12 -5.90 16.20
CA ASP A 131 1.91 -7.29 16.63
C ASP A 131 1.85 -7.41 18.17
N PRO A 132 0.78 -8.00 18.75
CA PRO A 132 0.69 -8.28 20.19
C PRO A 132 1.83 -9.09 20.78
N ALA A 133 2.48 -9.96 19.99
CA ALA A 133 3.62 -10.76 20.48
C ALA A 133 4.82 -9.88 20.88
N SER A 134 4.89 -8.63 20.38
CA SER A 134 5.88 -7.63 20.78
C SER A 134 5.84 -7.25 22.27
N ARG A 135 4.79 -7.65 23.01
CA ARG A 135 4.71 -7.52 24.48
C ARG A 135 5.60 -8.51 25.23
N GLY A 136 6.03 -9.60 24.60
CA GLY A 136 6.97 -10.55 25.19
C GLY A 136 8.25 -9.85 25.62
N ARG A 137 8.65 -10.04 26.89
CA ARG A 137 9.89 -9.47 27.42
C ARG A 137 11.08 -10.25 26.89
N SER A 138 12.15 -9.57 26.49
CA SER A 138 13.42 -10.25 26.21
C SER A 138 13.97 -10.86 27.51
N GLN A 139 14.55 -12.06 27.41
CA GLN A 139 15.16 -12.73 28.57
C GLN A 139 16.40 -11.98 29.09
N ALA A 140 17.02 -11.14 28.25
CA ALA A 140 18.24 -10.41 28.59
C ALA A 140 17.98 -9.09 29.35
N ASP A 141 16.94 -8.35 28.98
CA ASP A 141 16.77 -6.95 29.41
C ASP A 141 15.38 -6.64 29.99
N GLY A 142 14.46 -7.61 30.00
CA GLY A 142 13.14 -7.49 30.61
C GLY A 142 12.19 -6.48 29.95
N ARG A 143 12.62 -5.77 28.90
CA ARG A 143 11.80 -4.84 28.12
C ARG A 143 11.09 -5.57 26.99
N SER A 144 9.86 -5.14 26.69
CA SER A 144 9.12 -5.60 25.52
C SER A 144 9.52 -4.79 24.28
N LEU A 145 9.43 -5.39 23.09
CA LEU A 145 9.68 -4.67 21.82
C LEU A 145 8.76 -3.46 21.69
N LEU A 146 7.49 -3.58 22.10
CA LEU A 146 6.55 -2.46 22.15
C LEU A 146 7.13 -1.28 22.95
N ALA A 147 7.61 -1.52 24.17
CA ALA A 147 8.15 -0.46 25.03
C ALA A 147 9.42 0.17 24.45
N ILE A 148 10.25 -0.63 23.76
CA ILE A 148 11.44 -0.13 23.06
C ILE A 148 11.02 0.84 21.94
N TYR A 149 10.13 0.41 21.05
CA TYR A 149 9.68 1.26 19.93
C TYR A 149 8.92 2.51 20.39
N GLN A 150 8.13 2.42 21.45
CA GLN A 150 7.50 3.58 22.08
C GLN A 150 8.54 4.55 22.67
N GLY A 151 9.58 4.02 23.34
CA GLY A 151 10.70 4.82 23.85
C GLY A 151 11.52 5.51 22.75
N LEU A 152 11.47 4.99 21.52
CA LEU A 152 12.09 5.59 20.33
C LEU A 152 11.19 6.63 19.62
N GLY A 153 10.02 6.93 20.19
CA GLY A 153 9.12 7.97 19.73
C GLY A 153 8.03 7.51 18.76
N LEU A 154 7.72 6.21 18.70
CA LEU A 154 6.55 5.72 17.96
C LEU A 154 5.29 5.69 18.84
N GLU A 155 4.20 6.30 18.37
CA GLU A 155 2.88 6.13 18.99
C GLU A 155 2.29 4.78 18.54
N LEU A 156 2.37 3.76 19.41
CA LEU A 156 1.96 2.39 19.10
C LEU A 156 0.90 1.87 20.07
N SER A 157 -0.12 1.21 19.51
CA SER A 157 -1.05 0.34 20.24
C SER A 157 -0.97 -1.10 19.71
N CYS A 158 -1.51 -2.07 20.44
CA CYS A 158 -1.51 -3.45 19.98
C CYS A 158 -2.70 -3.73 19.07
N ALA A 159 -2.45 -4.43 17.97
CA ALA A 159 -3.50 -4.93 17.09
C ALA A 159 -4.25 -6.12 17.70
N GLU A 160 -5.42 -6.45 17.16
CA GLU A 160 -6.04 -7.76 17.42
C GLU A 160 -5.34 -8.86 16.60
N ASN A 161 -5.09 -10.02 17.21
CA ASN A 161 -4.26 -11.09 16.62
C ASN A 161 -5.04 -12.29 16.08
N ALA A 162 -6.36 -12.17 15.88
CA ALA A 162 -7.15 -13.24 15.27
C ALA A 162 -6.78 -13.40 13.78
N VAL A 163 -5.82 -14.28 13.49
CA VAL A 163 -5.20 -14.43 12.15
C VAL A 163 -6.24 -14.69 11.07
N GLU A 164 -7.07 -15.73 11.22
CA GLU A 164 -8.07 -16.12 10.21
C GLU A 164 -9.14 -15.05 9.97
N ALA A 165 -9.64 -14.43 11.06
CA ALA A 165 -10.59 -13.33 10.95
C ALA A 165 -9.99 -12.10 10.26
N GLY A 166 -8.73 -11.78 10.58
CA GLY A 166 -7.99 -10.70 9.93
C GLY A 166 -7.73 -10.96 8.45
N ILE A 167 -7.31 -12.17 8.09
CA ILE A 167 -7.16 -12.60 6.69
C ILE A 167 -8.48 -12.44 5.94
N TYR A 168 -9.59 -12.94 6.50
CA TYR A 168 -10.91 -12.80 5.88
C TYR A 168 -11.30 -11.32 5.68
N ARG A 169 -11.00 -10.46 6.67
CA ARG A 169 -11.27 -9.03 6.59
C ARG A 169 -10.48 -8.36 5.45
N VAL A 170 -9.18 -8.63 5.35
CA VAL A 170 -8.32 -8.13 4.26
C VAL A 170 -8.87 -8.62 2.92
N TRP A 171 -9.16 -9.92 2.80
CA TRP A 171 -9.68 -10.50 1.57
C TRP A 171 -11.02 -9.89 1.15
N SER A 172 -11.92 -9.63 2.10
CA SER A 172 -13.19 -8.95 1.84
C SER A 172 -12.98 -7.54 1.27
N LEU A 173 -12.03 -6.77 1.81
CA LEU A 173 -11.73 -5.43 1.30
C LEU A 173 -11.12 -5.47 -0.11
N LEU A 174 -10.20 -6.40 -0.39
CA LEU A 174 -9.65 -6.60 -1.73
C LEU A 174 -10.75 -6.96 -2.73
N SER A 175 -11.59 -7.94 -2.38
CA SER A 175 -12.65 -8.46 -3.25
C SER A 175 -13.76 -7.44 -3.51
N THR A 176 -13.97 -6.50 -2.59
CA THR A 176 -14.97 -5.42 -2.75
C THR A 176 -14.37 -4.13 -3.32
N GLY A 177 -13.08 -4.14 -3.68
CA GLY A 177 -12.39 -2.95 -4.19
C GLY A 177 -12.19 -1.84 -3.15
N ARG A 178 -12.35 -2.15 -1.86
CA ARG A 178 -12.21 -1.22 -0.73
C ARG A 178 -10.81 -1.23 -0.09
N LEU A 179 -9.91 -2.07 -0.59
CA LEU A 179 -8.47 -1.98 -0.33
C LEU A 179 -7.75 -1.81 -1.66
N LYS A 180 -7.02 -0.71 -1.81
CA LYS A 180 -6.21 -0.39 -2.98
C LYS A 180 -4.77 -0.19 -2.59
N ILE A 181 -3.85 -0.63 -3.44
CA ILE A 181 -2.42 -0.65 -3.17
C ILE A 181 -1.72 0.20 -4.23
N PHE A 182 -0.89 1.13 -3.81
CA PHE A 182 -0.05 1.89 -4.73
C PHE A 182 0.91 0.94 -5.45
N ALA A 183 0.98 1.04 -6.78
CA ALA A 183 1.82 0.19 -7.61
C ALA A 183 3.33 0.29 -7.27
N SER A 184 3.73 1.32 -6.51
CA SER A 184 5.10 1.48 -5.99
C SER A 184 5.47 0.54 -4.83
N LEU A 185 4.51 -0.17 -4.22
CA LEU A 185 4.74 -1.07 -3.07
C LEU A 185 5.18 -2.45 -3.55
N ALA A 186 6.37 -2.49 -4.16
CA ALA A 186 6.90 -3.69 -4.80
C ALA A 186 7.17 -4.83 -3.81
N GLY A 187 7.55 -4.52 -2.56
CA GLY A 187 7.70 -5.50 -1.49
C GLY A 187 6.37 -6.15 -1.16
N TRP A 188 5.33 -5.35 -0.97
CA TRP A 188 3.98 -5.83 -0.66
C TRP A 188 3.44 -6.73 -1.77
N LEU A 189 3.57 -6.28 -3.04
CA LEU A 189 3.12 -7.07 -4.19
C LEU A 189 3.89 -8.38 -4.33
N SER A 190 5.18 -8.39 -3.98
CA SER A 190 5.98 -9.61 -3.99
C SER A 190 5.52 -10.62 -2.94
N GLU A 191 5.21 -10.18 -1.72
CA GLU A 191 4.67 -11.06 -0.68
C GLU A 191 3.25 -11.52 -1.04
N TYR A 192 2.40 -10.62 -1.54
CA TYR A 192 1.03 -10.92 -1.97
C TYR A 192 0.96 -12.12 -2.94
N ARG A 193 1.85 -12.16 -3.93
CA ARG A 193 1.93 -13.25 -4.93
C ARG A 193 2.34 -14.60 -4.32
N LEU A 194 3.07 -14.59 -3.20
CA LEU A 194 3.62 -15.78 -2.54
C LEU A 194 2.77 -16.25 -1.37
N TYR A 195 1.86 -15.41 -0.88
CA TYR A 195 1.06 -15.64 0.31
C TYR A 195 0.01 -16.74 0.09
N ARG A 196 0.19 -17.86 0.78
CA ARG A 196 -0.47 -19.13 0.46
C ARG A 196 -0.75 -19.98 1.68
N ARG A 197 -1.64 -20.96 1.49
CA ARG A 197 -1.85 -22.09 2.40
C ARG A 197 -1.10 -23.32 1.91
N ASP A 198 -0.69 -24.17 2.85
CA ASP A 198 -0.15 -25.49 2.58
C ASP A 198 -1.27 -26.52 2.26
N THR A 199 -0.88 -27.77 2.02
CA THR A 199 -1.82 -28.87 1.73
C THR A 199 -2.75 -29.21 2.89
N GLU A 200 -2.41 -28.78 4.11
CA GLU A 200 -3.23 -28.95 5.31
C GLU A 200 -4.11 -27.71 5.60
N GLY A 201 -4.09 -26.71 4.72
CA GLY A 201 -4.87 -25.48 4.83
C GLY A 201 -4.28 -24.45 5.80
N ARG A 202 -3.05 -24.65 6.29
CA ARG A 202 -2.37 -23.70 7.19
C ARG A 202 -1.67 -22.62 6.39
N VAL A 203 -1.64 -21.39 6.93
CA VAL A 203 -0.85 -20.30 6.36
C VAL A 203 0.63 -20.66 6.39
N VAL A 204 1.29 -20.55 5.24
CA VAL A 204 2.74 -20.74 5.15
C VAL A 204 3.44 -19.48 5.63
N LYS A 205 4.16 -19.57 6.75
CA LYS A 205 4.87 -18.45 7.40
C LYS A 205 6.22 -18.14 6.75
N GLU A 206 6.19 -17.77 5.48
CA GLU A 206 7.35 -17.42 4.70
C GLU A 206 7.07 -16.16 3.89
N ARG A 207 7.82 -15.07 4.15
CA ARG A 207 7.66 -13.79 3.45
C ARG A 207 6.22 -13.26 3.53
N ASP A 208 5.72 -13.16 4.76
CA ASP A 208 4.37 -12.72 5.11
C ASP A 208 4.35 -11.48 6.00
N HIS A 209 5.49 -10.81 6.21
CA HIS A 209 5.61 -9.71 7.17
C HIS A 209 4.80 -8.46 6.77
N LEU A 210 4.77 -8.10 5.49
CA LEU A 210 3.90 -7.04 4.97
C LEU A 210 2.44 -7.48 4.93
N MET A 211 2.16 -8.78 4.73
CA MET A 211 0.79 -9.32 4.82
C MET A 211 0.26 -9.24 6.26
N ASP A 212 1.09 -9.57 7.25
CA ASP A 212 0.77 -9.47 8.66
C ASP A 212 0.64 -8.02 9.12
N ALA A 213 1.58 -7.14 8.73
CA ALA A 213 1.47 -5.71 8.98
C ALA A 213 0.18 -5.12 8.38
N THR A 214 -0.19 -5.54 7.15
CA THR A 214 -1.46 -5.13 6.52
C THR A 214 -2.66 -5.64 7.29
N ARG A 215 -2.62 -6.88 7.77
CA ARG A 215 -3.69 -7.46 8.60
C ARG A 215 -3.87 -6.68 9.89
N TYR A 216 -2.78 -6.33 10.58
CA TYR A 216 -2.84 -5.50 11.78
C TYR A 216 -3.45 -4.13 11.50
N LEU A 217 -3.00 -3.46 10.43
CA LEU A 217 -3.53 -2.19 9.98
C LEU A 217 -5.03 -2.26 9.66
N VAL A 218 -5.47 -3.30 8.96
CA VAL A 218 -6.87 -3.48 8.56
C VAL A 218 -7.79 -3.77 9.74
N VAL A 219 -7.32 -4.52 10.73
CA VAL A 219 -8.15 -4.91 11.88
C VAL A 219 -8.20 -3.82 12.94
N SER A 220 -7.09 -3.12 13.19
CA SER A 220 -7.01 -2.19 14.34
C SER A 220 -6.50 -0.79 13.98
N GLY A 221 -6.01 -0.58 12.76
CA GLY A 221 -5.38 0.68 12.38
C GLY A 221 -6.35 1.84 12.20
N GLU A 222 -7.62 1.57 11.86
CA GLU A 222 -8.62 2.63 11.66
C GLU A 222 -8.90 3.41 12.96
N ASP A 223 -8.93 2.73 14.10
CA ASP A 223 -9.13 3.34 15.43
C ASP A 223 -7.94 4.23 15.84
N ALA A 224 -6.75 3.92 15.32
CA ALA A 224 -5.54 4.72 15.55
C ALA A 224 -5.36 5.85 14.52
N ALA A 225 -6.11 5.83 13.41
CA ALA A 225 -5.85 6.69 12.27
C ALA A 225 -6.22 8.16 12.54
N ARG A 226 -5.33 9.07 12.12
CA ARG A 226 -5.49 10.52 12.32
C ARG A 226 -5.24 11.28 11.01
N PRO A 227 -5.89 12.42 10.75
CA PRO A 227 -5.54 13.26 9.60
C PRO A 227 -4.22 13.99 9.86
N THR A 228 -3.64 14.58 8.81
CA THR A 228 -2.47 15.45 8.96
C THR A 228 -2.79 16.61 9.93
N PRO A 229 -1.95 16.82 10.96
CA PRO A 229 -2.10 17.91 11.92
C PRO A 229 -2.17 19.27 11.20
N PRO A 230 -3.04 20.21 11.64
CA PRO A 230 -3.23 21.51 10.98
C PRO A 230 -1.93 22.29 10.73
N ASP A 231 -0.99 22.23 11.66
CA ASP A 231 0.34 22.86 11.59
C ASP A 231 1.27 22.24 10.54
N LEU A 232 0.97 21.01 10.10
CA LEU A 232 1.71 20.28 9.07
C LEU A 232 0.98 20.26 7.72
N ARG A 233 -0.19 20.88 7.61
CA ARG A 233 -0.91 20.94 6.33
C ARG A 233 -0.24 21.95 5.41
N PRO A 234 -0.10 21.63 4.11
CA PRO A 234 0.28 22.65 3.15
C PRO A 234 -0.75 23.80 3.22
N ALA A 235 -0.27 25.04 3.14
CA ALA A 235 -1.14 26.21 3.11
C ALA A 235 -2.15 26.05 1.97
N GLU A 236 -3.46 26.05 2.28
CA GLU A 236 -4.47 26.07 1.24
C GLU A 236 -4.22 27.31 0.38
N ALA A 237 -4.00 27.09 -0.93
CA ALA A 237 -3.97 28.21 -1.85
C ALA A 237 -5.30 28.95 -1.71
N PRO A 238 -5.29 30.28 -1.46
CA PRO A 238 -6.54 31.01 -1.30
C PRO A 238 -7.37 30.77 -2.55
N LEU A 239 -8.60 30.27 -2.35
CA LEU A 239 -9.60 30.18 -3.41
C LEU A 239 -9.61 31.53 -4.11
N ALA A 240 -9.19 31.57 -5.38
CA ALA A 240 -9.17 32.80 -6.15
C ALA A 240 -10.58 33.38 -6.10
N GLY A 241 -10.74 34.45 -5.34
CA GLY A 241 -12.03 35.07 -5.09
C GLY A 241 -12.67 35.41 -6.43
N ALA A 242 -13.87 34.90 -6.65
CA ALA A 242 -14.80 35.44 -7.62
C ALA A 242 -15.21 36.86 -7.20
N GLY A 243 -14.28 37.80 -7.34
CA GLY A 243 -14.52 39.23 -7.22
C GLY A 243 -14.91 39.76 -8.60
N TRP A 244 -16.17 39.57 -8.99
CA TRP A 244 -16.75 40.32 -10.10
C TRP A 244 -17.01 41.74 -9.61
N GLY A 245 -15.98 42.59 -9.67
CA GLY A 245 -16.12 44.04 -9.52
C GLY A 245 -16.57 44.64 -10.85
N PRO A 246 -17.55 45.56 -10.89
CA PRO A 246 -17.98 46.18 -12.13
C PRO A 246 -16.82 47.02 -12.68
N GLY A 247 -16.40 46.75 -13.91
CA GLY A 247 -15.38 47.52 -14.61
C GLY A 247 -15.74 49.01 -14.66
N PRO A 248 -14.74 49.91 -14.65
CA PRO A 248 -14.99 51.34 -14.66
C PRO A 248 -15.74 51.73 -15.96
N ARG A 249 -16.79 52.54 -15.79
CA ARG A 249 -17.49 53.20 -16.90
C ARG A 249 -16.49 54.08 -17.64
N GLY A 250 -16.29 53.79 -18.93
CA GLY A 250 -15.53 54.67 -19.81
C GLY A 250 -16.22 56.02 -19.92
N GLU A 251 -15.55 57.08 -19.49
CA GLU A 251 -15.86 58.44 -19.91
C GLU A 251 -15.29 58.67 -21.31
N ALA A 252 -16.15 59.17 -22.18
CA ALA A 252 -15.80 59.71 -23.48
C ALA A 252 -15.34 61.17 -23.32
N ALA A 253 -14.22 61.52 -23.95
CA ALA A 253 -13.89 62.87 -24.41
C ALA A 253 -12.85 62.69 -25.54
N ASP A 254 -13.29 62.74 -26.79
CA ASP A 254 -13.32 63.91 -27.68
C ASP A 254 -11.94 64.49 -28.03
N HIS A 255 -11.64 64.28 -29.32
CA HIS A 255 -10.81 65.02 -30.26
C HIS A 255 -9.95 66.20 -29.77
N ASP A 256 -8.67 66.20 -30.15
CA ASP A 256 -8.11 67.34 -30.88
C ASP A 256 -6.92 66.95 -31.78
N TYR A 257 -6.83 67.66 -32.89
CA TYR A 257 -6.10 67.33 -34.12
C TYR A 257 -5.23 68.54 -34.47
N GLU A 258 -3.90 68.46 -34.36
CA GLU A 258 -2.95 69.33 -35.10
C GLU A 258 -1.62 68.55 -35.24
N MET A 259 -1.29 68.08 -36.45
CA MET A 259 -0.45 68.76 -37.46
C MET A 259 1.00 68.94 -37.00
N PHE A 260 1.96 68.26 -37.64
CA PHE A 260 3.21 68.86 -38.13
C PHE A 260 3.93 67.95 -39.15
N ALA A 261 4.17 68.57 -40.32
CA ALA A 261 5.22 68.39 -41.33
C ALA A 261 5.44 67.02 -42.01
#